data_AF-A0A2C9XW92-F1
#
_entry.id   AF-A0A2C9XW92-F1
#
_cell.length_a   1.000
_cell.length_b   1.000
_cell.length_c   1.000
_cell.angle_alpha   90.00
_cell.angle_beta   90.00
_cell.angle_gamma   90.00
#
_symmetry.space_group_name_H-M   'P 1'
#
loop_
_entity.id
_entity.type
_entity.pdbx_description
1 polymer ?
#
loop_
_entity_poly.entity_id
_entity_poly.type
_entity_poly.pdbx_seq_one_letter_code
_entity_poly.pdbx_strand_id
1 'polypeptide(L)'
;MITTIITVVIKIVKQIEIYSKSKYIGAIMPLKIVDGWIKNIKQIKSPYYNDRPEDQPISLLVIHNISLPPKQYGGPYVEQLFTGKLDPNAHPYFAEIYQLQVSSHLFIRRDGEIIQFVPFDKRAWHAGKSIFAGKENCNDFSIGIEMEGCDTEDFTEIQYQQLAIVTKLLQQTYPIKHITGHSDIAPTRKTDPGPYFDWQYYRSLINYHKQIDLMTNQLRLIKDELQRLTLWQPSPPAAEAFLSEQPFALDTMQPYEWLQWIFIPRMQALIDANAELPKFALHPYFEEAFKQQEMDVDDLLKLIKELDELSTNQRMDD
;
A
#
# COMPACT_ATOMS: atom_id res chain seq x y z
N MET A 1 -0.23 -27.01 -23.16
CA MET A 1 -0.34 -25.54 -23.09
C MET A 1 -1.80 -25.10 -22.99
N ILE A 2 -2.69 -25.55 -23.88
CA ILE A 2 -4.14 -25.27 -23.87
C ILE A 2 -4.85 -25.73 -22.57
N THR A 3 -4.47 -26.89 -22.01
CA THR A 3 -5.09 -27.45 -20.79
C THR A 3 -4.81 -26.64 -19.52
N THR A 4 -3.67 -25.95 -19.45
CA THR A 4 -3.29 -25.09 -18.32
C THR A 4 -4.06 -23.77 -18.35
N ILE A 5 -4.30 -23.22 -19.55
CA ILE A 5 -5.09 -22.01 -19.79
C ILE A 5 -6.56 -22.21 -19.40
N ILE A 6 -7.15 -23.35 -19.78
CA ILE A 6 -8.55 -23.71 -19.45
C ILE A 6 -8.78 -23.79 -17.94
N THR A 7 -7.81 -24.30 -17.18
CA THR A 7 -7.96 -24.48 -15.71
C THR A 7 -7.94 -23.16 -14.95
N VAL A 8 -7.20 -22.15 -15.45
CA VAL A 8 -7.11 -20.82 -14.84
C VAL A 8 -8.41 -20.02 -15.08
N VAL A 9 -8.95 -20.07 -16.29
CA VAL A 9 -10.19 -19.36 -16.67
C VAL A 9 -11.42 -19.90 -15.92
N ILE A 10 -11.52 -21.21 -15.72
CA ILE A 10 -12.64 -21.82 -14.98
C ILE A 10 -12.59 -21.48 -13.47
N LYS A 11 -11.39 -21.43 -12.86
CA LYS A 11 -11.23 -21.00 -11.45
C LYS A 11 -11.63 -19.55 -11.26
N ILE A 12 -11.26 -18.71 -12.22
CA ILE A 12 -11.64 -17.32 -12.32
C ILE A 12 -13.18 -17.22 -12.33
N VAL A 13 -13.91 -17.83 -13.26
CA VAL A 13 -15.39 -17.71 -13.30
C VAL A 13 -16.09 -18.15 -11.99
N LYS A 14 -15.67 -19.26 -11.38
CA LYS A 14 -16.32 -19.79 -10.15
C LYS A 14 -16.10 -18.98 -8.87
N GLN A 15 -15.01 -18.21 -8.77
CA GLN A 15 -14.72 -17.45 -7.56
C GLN A 15 -15.69 -16.26 -7.38
N ILE A 16 -16.40 -15.82 -8.44
CA ILE A 16 -17.29 -14.66 -8.41
C ILE A 16 -18.62 -14.91 -7.67
N GLU A 17 -19.22 -16.11 -7.78
CA GLU A 17 -20.51 -16.39 -7.11
C GLU A 17 -20.42 -16.30 -5.58
N ILE A 18 -19.22 -16.43 -5.03
CA ILE A 18 -18.97 -16.39 -3.59
C ILE A 18 -18.79 -14.95 -3.09
N TYR A 19 -18.26 -14.03 -3.92
CA TYR A 19 -17.82 -12.70 -3.46
C TYR A 19 -18.89 -11.60 -3.52
N SER A 20 -20.05 -11.82 -4.16
CA SER A 20 -21.18 -10.88 -4.12
C SER A 20 -21.84 -10.74 -2.73
N LYS A 21 -21.31 -11.44 -1.70
CA LYS A 21 -21.82 -11.47 -0.32
C LYS A 21 -20.87 -10.89 0.74
N SER A 22 -19.69 -10.39 0.38
CA SER A 22 -18.76 -9.84 1.39
C SER A 22 -19.14 -8.42 1.82
N LYS A 23 -19.43 -8.26 3.11
CA LYS A 23 -20.04 -7.09 3.75
C LYS A 23 -19.05 -5.97 4.11
N TYR A 24 -17.87 -5.95 3.49
CA TYR A 24 -16.82 -4.96 3.71
C TYR A 24 -16.44 -4.28 2.40
N ILE A 25 -17.34 -3.47 1.87
CA ILE A 25 -17.04 -2.56 0.75
C ILE A 25 -17.54 -1.18 1.16
N GLY A 26 -16.83 -0.56 2.10
CA GLY A 26 -16.75 0.89 2.12
C GLY A 26 -15.62 1.25 1.18
N ALA A 27 -15.91 1.90 0.05
CA ALA A 27 -14.89 2.40 -0.86
C ALA A 27 -13.85 3.18 -0.04
N ILE A 28 -12.66 2.59 0.15
CA ILE A 28 -11.55 3.26 0.83
C ILE A 28 -11.12 4.37 -0.11
N MET A 29 -11.55 5.61 0.17
CA MET A 29 -11.03 6.75 -0.56
C MET A 29 -9.51 6.75 -0.43
N PRO A 30 -8.75 6.88 -1.54
CA PRO A 30 -7.30 6.84 -1.47
C PRO A 30 -6.80 7.96 -0.56
N LEU A 31 -5.90 7.61 0.37
CA LEU A 31 -5.25 8.59 1.23
C LEU A 31 -4.45 9.57 0.37
N LYS A 32 -4.48 10.85 0.73
CA LYS A 32 -3.76 11.91 0.02
C LYS A 32 -3.06 12.83 1.01
N ILE A 33 -1.84 13.24 0.67
CA ILE A 33 -1.09 14.25 1.41
C ILE A 33 -1.38 15.63 0.82
N VAL A 34 -1.73 16.59 1.67
CA VAL A 34 -1.95 18.00 1.35
C VAL A 34 -1.32 18.84 2.45
N ASP A 35 -0.40 19.73 2.10
CA ASP A 35 0.36 20.57 3.03
C ASP A 35 1.04 19.78 4.16
N GLY A 36 1.63 18.63 3.82
CA GLY A 36 2.29 17.73 4.77
C GLY A 36 1.34 16.87 5.61
N TRP A 37 0.02 17.00 5.44
CA TRP A 37 -0.99 16.25 6.21
C TRP A 37 -1.75 15.22 5.36
N ILE A 38 -1.96 14.02 5.91
CA ILE A 38 -2.88 13.03 5.33
C ILE A 38 -4.33 13.52 5.56
N LYS A 39 -5.12 13.59 4.48
CA LYS A 39 -6.55 13.93 4.58
C LYS A 39 -7.38 12.75 5.11
N ASN A 40 -8.51 13.07 5.73
CA ASN A 40 -9.52 12.11 6.21
C ASN A 40 -9.05 11.13 7.31
N ILE A 41 -8.00 11.48 8.05
CA ILE A 41 -7.56 10.77 9.26
C ILE A 41 -7.57 11.70 10.47
N LYS A 42 -7.44 11.14 11.68
CA LYS A 42 -7.36 11.91 12.92
C LYS A 42 -6.04 12.70 12.95
N GLN A 43 -6.12 14.00 13.20
CA GLN A 43 -4.97 14.90 13.29
C GLN A 43 -4.94 15.59 14.65
N ILE A 44 -3.84 15.46 15.37
CA ILE A 44 -3.61 16.12 16.67
C ILE A 44 -2.32 16.93 16.59
N LYS A 45 -2.43 18.25 16.45
CA LYS A 45 -1.25 19.10 16.27
C LYS A 45 -0.35 19.09 17.51
N SER A 46 0.80 18.42 17.40
CA SER A 46 1.84 18.45 18.42
C SER A 46 2.58 19.80 18.37
N PRO A 47 2.94 20.41 19.51
CA PRO A 47 3.86 21.56 19.53
C PRO A 47 5.34 21.13 19.40
N TYR A 48 5.64 19.84 19.46
CA TYR A 48 6.98 19.29 19.51
C TYR A 48 7.49 18.95 18.10
N TYR A 49 7.75 19.98 17.31
CA TYR A 49 8.43 19.87 16.03
C TYR A 49 9.13 21.18 15.72
N ASN A 50 10.00 21.18 14.71
CA ASN A 50 10.55 22.40 14.15
C ASN A 50 10.83 22.24 12.65
N ASP A 51 11.50 23.22 12.05
CA ASP A 51 11.88 23.13 10.64
C ASP A 51 12.97 22.09 10.42
N ARG A 52 12.89 21.41 9.27
CA ARG A 52 13.99 20.59 8.76
C ARG A 52 15.10 21.52 8.27
N PRO A 53 16.38 21.11 8.32
CA PRO A 53 17.44 21.86 7.66
C PRO A 53 17.16 22.05 6.16
N GLU A 54 17.49 23.23 5.64
CA GLU A 54 17.53 23.46 4.19
C GLU A 54 18.51 22.45 3.56
N ASP A 55 18.14 21.84 2.43
CA ASP A 55 18.93 20.81 1.70
C ASP A 55 18.90 19.35 2.20
N GLN A 56 17.98 18.98 3.09
CA GLN A 56 17.80 17.58 3.50
C GLN A 56 16.51 16.97 2.96
N PRO A 57 16.53 16.27 1.81
CA PRO A 57 15.34 15.59 1.32
C PRO A 57 14.90 14.51 2.32
N ILE A 58 13.59 14.37 2.49
CA ILE A 58 13.01 13.31 3.30
C ILE A 58 13.25 11.98 2.58
N SER A 59 14.25 11.24 3.03
CA SER A 59 14.77 10.06 2.32
C SER A 59 14.71 8.77 3.14
N LEU A 60 14.37 8.86 4.42
CA LEU A 60 14.35 7.74 5.37
C LEU A 60 12.99 7.63 6.07
N LEU A 61 12.49 6.41 6.20
CA LEU A 61 11.37 6.06 7.07
C LEU A 61 11.90 5.28 8.27
N VAL A 62 11.56 5.71 9.49
CA VAL A 62 11.95 5.03 10.74
C VAL A 62 10.71 4.46 11.40
N ILE A 63 10.71 3.15 11.60
CA ILE A 63 9.64 2.42 12.28
C ILE A 63 9.98 2.30 13.77
N HIS A 64 9.01 2.67 14.58
CA HIS A 64 9.07 2.65 16.04
C HIS A 64 7.93 1.80 16.60
N ASN A 65 8.00 1.50 17.89
CA ASN A 65 6.84 1.07 18.66
C ASN A 65 6.74 1.81 19.98
N ILE A 66 5.51 1.93 20.46
CA ILE A 66 5.23 2.55 21.75
C ILE A 66 3.93 1.99 22.36
N SER A 67 3.91 1.87 23.68
CA SER A 67 2.70 1.61 24.47
C SER A 67 2.79 2.36 25.79
N LEU A 68 1.71 3.04 26.17
CA LEU A 68 1.65 3.83 27.39
C LEU A 68 0.32 3.56 28.13
N PRO A 69 0.35 3.09 29.39
CA PRO A 69 1.52 2.51 30.07
C PRO A 69 2.16 1.35 29.28
N PRO A 70 3.39 0.93 29.61
CA PRO A 70 4.06 -0.14 28.87
C PRO A 70 3.18 -1.38 28.76
N LYS A 71 3.04 -1.92 27.53
CA LYS A 71 2.20 -3.07 27.17
C LYS A 71 0.70 -2.88 27.41
N GLN A 72 0.24 -1.64 27.53
CA GLN A 72 -1.17 -1.29 27.56
C GLN A 72 -1.52 -0.44 26.33
N TYR A 73 -2.69 -0.73 25.78
CA TYR A 73 -3.13 -0.22 24.47
C TYR A 73 -4.51 0.45 24.59
N GLY A 74 -4.89 1.24 23.59
CA GLY A 74 -6.22 1.88 23.52
C GLY A 74 -6.35 3.18 24.33
N GLY A 75 -5.38 3.51 25.17
CA GLY A 75 -5.38 4.73 25.99
C GLY A 75 -5.04 6.01 25.21
N PRO A 76 -5.26 7.19 25.83
CA PRO A 76 -4.92 8.50 25.25
C PRO A 76 -3.46 8.90 25.48
N TYR A 77 -2.69 8.09 26.21
CA TYR A 77 -1.42 8.52 26.82
C TYR A 77 -0.31 8.78 25.80
N VAL A 78 -0.29 8.07 24.66
CA VAL A 78 0.64 8.37 23.56
C VAL A 78 0.34 9.74 22.94
N GLU A 79 -0.95 10.03 22.70
CA GLU A 79 -1.39 11.34 22.21
C GLU A 79 -1.01 12.45 23.20
N GLN A 80 -1.17 12.19 24.50
CA GLN A 80 -0.79 13.12 25.56
C GLN A 80 0.72 13.33 25.66
N LEU A 81 1.53 12.27 25.58
CA LEU A 81 2.99 12.39 25.57
C LEU A 81 3.46 13.26 24.39
N PHE A 82 3.00 12.93 23.18
CA PHE A 82 3.41 13.65 21.97
C PHE A 82 2.88 15.08 21.90
N THR A 83 1.97 15.48 22.79
CA THR A 83 1.45 16.86 22.88
C THR A 83 1.85 17.59 24.15
N GLY A 84 2.68 16.99 25.02
CA GLY A 84 3.12 17.61 26.27
C GLY A 84 2.04 17.71 27.35
N LYS A 85 1.06 16.81 27.32
CA LYS A 85 -0.12 16.80 28.20
C LYS A 85 -0.21 15.55 29.08
N LEU A 86 0.85 14.73 29.13
CA LEU A 86 0.85 13.51 29.92
C LEU A 86 0.81 13.85 31.42
N ASP A 87 -0.18 13.33 32.13
CA ASP A 87 -0.28 13.49 33.58
C ASP A 87 0.74 12.57 34.28
N PRO A 88 1.74 13.12 35.00
CA PRO A 88 2.73 12.30 35.70
C PRO A 88 2.13 11.47 36.85
N ASN A 89 0.94 11.82 37.35
CA ASN A 89 0.31 11.13 38.47
C ASN A 89 -0.59 9.96 38.03
N ALA A 90 -0.90 9.84 36.73
CA ALA A 90 -1.82 8.82 36.22
C ALA A 90 -1.20 7.41 36.20
N HIS A 91 0.13 7.29 36.14
CA HIS A 91 0.85 6.01 36.22
C HIS A 91 2.32 6.23 36.64
N PRO A 92 2.95 5.34 37.44
CA PRO A 92 4.33 5.51 37.90
C PRO A 92 5.34 5.75 36.76
N TYR A 93 5.22 5.02 35.65
CA TYR A 93 6.06 5.20 34.46
C TYR A 93 5.96 6.61 33.85
N PHE A 94 4.82 7.29 33.97
CA PHE A 94 4.62 8.60 33.36
C PHE A 94 5.42 9.69 34.07
N ALA A 95 5.65 9.55 35.38
CA ALA A 95 6.51 10.46 36.14
C ALA A 95 7.93 10.55 35.59
N GLU A 96 8.41 9.52 34.90
CA GLU A 96 9.74 9.48 34.29
C GLU A 96 9.81 10.18 32.92
N ILE A 97 8.68 10.25 32.19
CA ILE A 97 8.67 10.63 30.78
C ILE A 97 7.84 11.88 30.46
N TYR A 98 7.00 12.38 31.37
CA TYR A 98 6.06 13.48 31.08
C TYR A 98 6.73 14.79 30.64
N GLN A 99 7.99 15.01 31.05
CA GLN A 99 8.77 16.20 30.67
C GLN A 99 9.47 16.04 29.31
N LEU A 100 9.49 14.83 28.74
CA LEU A 100 10.13 14.60 27.46
C LEU A 100 9.39 15.38 26.37
N GLN A 101 10.16 16.12 25.58
CA GLN A 101 9.67 16.78 24.38
C GLN A 101 9.97 15.87 23.19
N VAL A 102 9.05 14.97 22.92
CA VAL A 102 9.16 13.97 21.85
C VAL A 102 7.88 13.93 21.04
N SER A 103 7.99 13.57 19.77
CA SER A 103 6.85 13.40 18.87
C SER A 103 7.22 12.46 17.75
N SER A 104 6.21 11.93 17.08
CA SER A 104 6.36 11.22 15.81
C SER A 104 5.45 11.86 14.76
N HIS A 105 5.64 11.54 13.48
CA HIS A 105 4.72 12.06 12.46
C HIS A 105 3.38 11.32 12.56
N LEU A 106 3.44 9.99 12.68
CA LEU A 106 2.27 9.13 12.73
C LEU A 106 2.31 8.17 13.91
N PHE A 107 1.13 7.77 14.35
CA PHE A 107 0.88 6.67 15.27
C PHE A 107 -0.23 5.79 14.71
N ILE A 108 0.03 4.48 14.65
CA ILE A 108 -0.92 3.48 14.16
C ILE A 108 -1.34 2.61 15.34
N ARG A 109 -2.61 2.78 15.76
CA ARG A 109 -3.22 2.05 16.87
C ARG A 109 -3.38 0.56 16.55
N ARG A 110 -3.60 -0.27 17.57
CA ARG A 110 -3.83 -1.72 17.42
C ARG A 110 -4.99 -2.06 16.48
N ASP A 111 -6.02 -1.23 16.44
CA ASP A 111 -7.20 -1.37 15.58
C ASP A 111 -7.01 -0.81 14.15
N GLY A 112 -5.83 -0.23 13.86
CA GLY A 112 -5.52 0.38 12.58
C GLY A 112 -5.87 1.87 12.46
N GLU A 113 -6.38 2.53 13.51
CA GLU A 113 -6.55 3.99 13.47
C GLU A 113 -5.19 4.67 13.25
N ILE A 114 -5.08 5.47 12.20
CA ILE A 114 -3.91 6.32 11.92
C ILE A 114 -4.15 7.70 12.50
N ILE A 115 -3.23 8.15 13.35
CA ILE A 115 -3.22 9.48 13.95
C ILE A 115 -1.97 10.21 13.49
N GLN A 116 -2.13 11.42 12.97
CA GLN A 116 -1.00 12.28 12.59
C GLN A 116 -0.79 13.42 13.59
N PHE A 117 0.46 13.66 13.97
CA PHE A 117 0.82 14.72 14.92
C PHE A 117 1.61 15.88 14.32
N VAL A 118 2.46 15.58 13.33
CA VAL A 118 3.39 16.54 12.73
C VAL A 118 3.25 16.43 11.20
N PRO A 119 3.16 17.57 10.48
CA PRO A 119 3.18 17.54 9.02
C PRO A 119 4.53 16.99 8.54
N PHE A 120 4.54 16.17 7.50
CA PHE A 120 5.74 15.47 7.04
C PHE A 120 6.89 16.40 6.64
N ASP A 121 6.57 17.60 6.13
CA ASP A 121 7.55 18.63 5.75
C ASP A 121 8.27 19.26 6.97
N LYS A 122 7.79 19.01 8.19
CA LYS A 122 8.42 19.46 9.44
C LYS A 122 9.18 18.32 10.10
N ARG A 123 10.10 18.68 10.99
CA ARG A 123 10.95 17.76 11.73
C ARG A 123 10.28 17.37 13.06
N ALA A 124 9.70 16.17 13.11
CA ALA A 124 9.30 15.56 14.38
C ALA A 124 10.53 15.12 15.21
N TRP A 125 10.33 14.89 16.51
CA TRP A 125 11.41 14.57 17.45
C TRP A 125 11.30 13.12 17.95
N HIS A 126 11.56 12.15 17.06
CA HIS A 126 11.37 10.72 17.31
C HIS A 126 12.68 9.93 17.46
N ALA A 127 13.71 10.26 16.68
CA ALA A 127 14.91 9.45 16.54
C ALA A 127 15.96 9.70 17.65
N GLY A 128 15.96 10.88 18.28
CA GLY A 128 16.99 11.29 19.24
C GLY A 128 18.41 11.28 18.63
N LYS A 129 19.42 10.93 19.44
CA LYS A 129 20.80 10.69 18.94
C LYS A 129 20.82 9.41 18.10
N SER A 130 21.10 9.57 16.80
CA SER A 130 21.04 8.49 15.83
C SER A 130 21.95 8.75 14.62
N ILE A 131 22.29 7.69 13.87
CA ILE A 131 23.08 7.72 12.65
C ILE A 131 22.53 6.71 11.63
N PHE A 132 22.40 7.12 10.37
CA PHE A 132 22.02 6.23 9.26
C PHE A 132 22.95 6.45 8.08
N ALA A 133 23.55 5.39 7.55
CA ALA A 133 24.48 5.46 6.40
C ALA A 133 25.56 6.56 6.55
N GLY A 134 26.12 6.70 7.76
CA GLY A 134 27.15 7.70 8.08
C GLY A 134 26.62 9.12 8.38
N LYS A 135 25.31 9.36 8.25
CA LYS A 135 24.69 10.67 8.50
C LYS A 135 24.00 10.70 9.86
N GLU A 136 24.43 11.61 10.72
CA GLU A 136 23.87 11.81 12.06
C GLU A 136 22.52 12.55 12.01
N ASN A 137 21.82 12.57 13.15
CA ASN A 137 20.56 13.31 13.37
C ASN A 137 19.44 12.90 12.40
N CYS A 138 19.01 11.64 12.49
CA CYS A 138 18.03 11.09 11.54
C CYS A 138 16.72 11.88 11.49
N ASN A 139 16.32 12.60 12.55
CA ASN A 139 15.15 13.49 12.52
C ASN A 139 15.17 14.43 11.30
N ASP A 140 16.34 14.94 10.90
CA ASP A 140 16.47 15.96 9.85
C ASP A 140 15.92 15.49 8.49
N PHE A 141 16.07 14.20 8.18
CA PHE A 141 15.77 13.63 6.86
C PHE A 141 14.85 12.41 6.91
N SER A 142 14.21 12.17 8.05
CA SER A 142 13.31 11.03 8.22
C SER A 142 11.89 11.37 8.66
N ILE A 143 11.00 10.43 8.35
CA ILE A 143 9.66 10.34 8.92
C ILE A 143 9.65 9.21 9.94
N GLY A 144 9.32 9.52 11.20
CA GLY A 144 8.96 8.53 12.21
C GLY A 144 7.51 8.08 12.10
N ILE A 145 7.27 6.77 12.17
CA ILE A 145 5.95 6.15 12.36
C ILE A 145 6.00 5.25 13.60
N GLU A 146 5.10 5.49 14.53
CA GLU A 146 4.95 4.72 15.77
C GLU A 146 3.85 3.67 15.62
N MET A 147 4.18 2.41 15.92
CA MET A 147 3.22 1.33 15.99
C MET A 147 2.81 1.10 17.45
N GLU A 148 1.51 1.12 17.75
CA GLU A 148 1.04 0.74 19.10
C GLU A 148 1.40 -0.72 19.38
N GLY A 149 2.28 -0.96 20.35
CA GLY A 149 2.84 -2.29 20.58
C GLY A 149 4.07 -2.29 21.50
N CYS A 150 4.81 -3.40 21.48
CA CYS A 150 6.07 -3.56 22.20
C CYS A 150 6.95 -4.63 21.52
N ASP A 151 8.21 -4.73 21.97
CA ASP A 151 9.22 -5.65 21.41
C ASP A 151 8.97 -7.14 21.66
N THR A 152 7.89 -7.52 22.37
CA THR A 152 7.65 -8.90 22.81
C THR A 152 6.27 -9.45 22.42
N GLU A 153 5.54 -8.74 21.57
CA GLU A 153 4.19 -9.13 21.14
C GLU A 153 3.98 -8.80 19.66
N ASP A 154 3.21 -9.63 18.95
CA ASP A 154 2.93 -9.43 17.53
C ASP A 154 2.15 -8.13 17.29
N PHE A 155 2.43 -7.46 16.17
CA PHE A 155 1.60 -6.38 15.63
C PHE A 155 0.38 -6.94 14.89
N THR A 156 -0.74 -6.22 14.90
CA THR A 156 -1.96 -6.71 14.23
C THR A 156 -1.82 -6.64 12.72
N GLU A 157 -2.53 -7.53 12.01
CA GLU A 157 -2.59 -7.50 10.55
C GLU A 157 -3.00 -6.12 10.03
N ILE A 158 -4.03 -5.52 10.62
CA ILE A 158 -4.51 -4.19 10.20
C ILE A 158 -3.44 -3.10 10.38
N GLN A 159 -2.59 -3.18 11.41
CA GLN A 159 -1.48 -2.23 11.57
C GLN A 159 -0.48 -2.33 10.41
N TYR A 160 -0.11 -3.54 9.99
CA TYR A 160 0.79 -3.74 8.84
C TYR A 160 0.17 -3.25 7.53
N GLN A 161 -1.13 -3.51 7.30
CA GLN A 161 -1.85 -3.01 6.12
C GLN A 161 -1.81 -1.48 6.07
N GLN A 162 -2.15 -0.81 7.19
CA GLN A 162 -2.11 0.65 7.27
C GLN A 162 -0.70 1.21 7.11
N LEU A 163 0.30 0.57 7.73
CA LEU A 163 1.69 0.96 7.60
C LEU A 163 2.16 0.86 6.14
N ALA A 164 1.82 -0.22 5.43
CA ALA A 164 2.19 -0.42 4.03
C ALA A 164 1.53 0.62 3.11
N ILE A 165 0.22 0.89 3.29
CA ILE A 165 -0.51 1.93 2.53
C ILE A 165 0.13 3.30 2.74
N VAL A 166 0.38 3.69 3.99
CA VAL A 166 1.04 4.97 4.32
C VAL A 166 2.44 5.03 3.74
N THR A 167 3.21 3.94 3.81
CA THR A 167 4.56 3.88 3.26
C THR A 167 4.56 4.15 1.76
N LYS A 168 3.62 3.55 1.02
CA LYS A 168 3.47 3.79 -0.41
C LYS A 168 3.09 5.23 -0.72
N LEU A 169 2.13 5.79 0.01
CA LEU A 169 1.75 7.20 -0.11
C LEU A 169 2.95 8.13 0.12
N LEU A 170 3.76 7.84 1.13
CA LEU A 170 4.97 8.60 1.44
C LEU A 170 6.03 8.46 0.34
N GLN A 171 6.27 7.26 -0.19
CA GLN A 171 7.22 7.03 -1.30
C GLN A 171 6.77 7.67 -2.62
N GLN A 172 5.47 7.84 -2.84
CA GLN A 172 4.93 8.58 -3.99
C GLN A 172 5.10 10.10 -3.84
N THR A 173 5.21 10.60 -2.62
CA THR A 173 5.26 12.04 -2.32
C THR A 173 6.68 12.56 -2.06
N TYR A 174 7.51 11.74 -1.41
CA TYR A 174 8.86 12.06 -0.97
C TYR A 174 9.86 11.04 -1.53
N PRO A 175 11.14 11.43 -1.74
CA PRO A 175 12.17 10.55 -2.28
C PRO A 175 12.72 9.56 -1.23
N ILE A 176 11.82 8.87 -0.52
CA ILE A 176 12.15 7.87 0.50
C ILE A 176 12.70 6.62 -0.17
N LYS A 177 13.97 6.33 0.13
CA LYS A 177 14.71 5.17 -0.42
C LYS A 177 14.93 4.08 0.60
N HIS A 178 14.90 4.44 1.89
CA HIS A 178 15.26 3.54 2.97
C HIS A 178 14.17 3.49 4.02
N ILE A 179 13.95 2.30 4.58
CA ILE A 179 13.02 2.05 5.67
C ILE A 179 13.75 1.16 6.68
N THR A 180 13.83 1.59 7.93
CA THR A 180 14.64 0.96 8.99
C THR A 180 13.94 1.02 10.35
N GLY A 181 14.39 0.24 11.32
CA GLY A 181 13.94 0.35 12.70
C GLY A 181 14.72 1.41 13.49
N HIS A 182 14.15 1.89 14.59
CA HIS A 182 14.84 2.78 15.52
C HIS A 182 16.12 2.14 16.11
N SER A 183 16.08 0.83 16.35
CA SER A 183 17.20 0.00 16.79
C SER A 183 18.41 0.09 15.86
N ASP A 184 18.17 0.22 14.55
CA ASP A 184 19.24 0.19 13.54
C ASP A 184 19.99 1.52 13.46
N ILE A 185 19.27 2.62 13.70
CA ILE A 185 19.86 3.97 13.68
C ILE A 185 20.40 4.40 15.06
N ALA A 186 20.06 3.67 16.12
CA ALA A 186 20.48 3.95 17.48
C ALA A 186 20.78 2.65 18.26
N PRO A 187 21.72 1.82 17.77
CA PRO A 187 22.06 0.55 18.38
C PRO A 187 22.49 0.76 19.83
N THR A 188 22.22 -0.21 20.70
CA THR A 188 22.47 -0.20 22.16
C THR A 188 21.61 0.78 22.98
N ARG A 189 21.05 1.84 22.37
CA ARG A 189 20.17 2.80 23.04
C ARG A 189 18.69 2.43 22.88
N LYS A 190 18.33 1.91 21.71
CA LYS A 190 16.95 1.59 21.32
C LYS A 190 16.84 0.16 20.81
N THR A 191 15.69 -0.44 21.06
CA THR A 191 15.37 -1.82 20.68
C THR A 191 14.13 -1.90 19.78
N ASP A 192 13.31 -0.84 19.74
CA ASP A 192 12.13 -0.73 18.89
C ASP A 192 12.50 -0.68 17.38
N PRO A 193 11.70 -1.28 16.48
CA PRO A 193 10.38 -1.89 16.71
C PRO A 193 10.44 -3.34 17.23
N GLY A 194 11.64 -3.85 17.55
CA GLY A 194 11.83 -5.14 18.20
C GLY A 194 11.71 -6.35 17.27
N PRO A 195 12.03 -7.56 17.77
CA PRO A 195 12.04 -8.79 16.98
C PRO A 195 10.64 -9.27 16.56
N TYR A 196 9.57 -8.73 17.15
CA TYR A 196 8.19 -9.06 16.80
C TYR A 196 7.63 -8.18 15.66
N PHE A 197 8.43 -7.23 15.17
CA PHE A 197 8.12 -6.56 13.92
C PHE A 197 8.58 -7.42 12.74
N ASP A 198 7.62 -8.01 12.02
CA ASP A 198 7.82 -8.83 10.85
C ASP A 198 8.14 -7.96 9.63
N TRP A 199 9.43 -7.70 9.45
CA TRP A 199 9.96 -6.98 8.30
C TRP A 199 9.62 -7.64 6.97
N GLN A 200 9.59 -8.98 6.91
CA GLN A 200 9.33 -9.70 5.68
C GLN A 200 7.87 -9.54 5.26
N TYR A 201 6.94 -9.68 6.19
CA TYR A 201 5.52 -9.44 5.94
C TYR A 201 5.25 -7.98 5.54
N TYR A 202 5.82 -7.03 6.27
CA TYR A 202 5.69 -5.61 5.91
C TYR A 202 6.20 -5.30 4.50
N ARG A 203 7.38 -5.83 4.12
CA ARG A 203 7.94 -5.65 2.76
C ARG A 203 7.10 -6.33 1.70
N SER A 204 6.54 -7.50 1.98
CA SER A 204 5.66 -8.19 1.04
C SER A 204 4.39 -7.37 0.75
N LEU A 205 3.82 -6.70 1.75
CA LEU A 205 2.69 -5.79 1.57
C LEU A 205 3.05 -4.54 0.74
N ILE A 206 4.21 -3.91 0.99
CA ILE A 206 4.68 -2.79 0.16
C ILE A 206 4.81 -3.22 -1.31
N ASN A 207 5.40 -4.39 -1.54
CA ASN A 207 5.59 -4.94 -2.88
C ASN A 207 4.26 -5.30 -3.54
N TYR A 208 3.33 -5.87 -2.78
CA TYR A 208 1.97 -6.14 -3.24
C TYR A 208 1.27 -4.84 -3.68
N HIS A 209 1.29 -3.78 -2.88
CA HIS A 209 0.71 -2.50 -3.29
C HIS A 209 1.42 -1.89 -4.50
N LYS A 210 2.76 -2.03 -4.61
CA LYS A 210 3.50 -1.63 -5.82
C LYS A 210 3.02 -2.41 -7.06
N GLN A 211 2.78 -3.70 -6.92
CA GLN A 211 2.25 -4.54 -7.99
C GLN A 211 0.84 -4.08 -8.41
N ILE A 212 -0.01 -3.74 -7.44
CA ILE A 212 -1.35 -3.19 -7.68
C ILE A 212 -1.27 -1.86 -8.44
N ASP A 213 -0.39 -0.94 -8.05
CA ASP A 213 -0.18 0.34 -8.74
C ASP A 213 0.21 0.11 -10.21
N LEU A 214 1.18 -0.79 -10.44
CA LEU A 214 1.67 -1.13 -11.78
C LEU A 214 0.56 -1.78 -12.63
N MET A 215 -0.17 -2.74 -12.06
CA MET A 215 -1.30 -3.42 -12.71
C MET A 215 -2.38 -2.41 -13.10
N THR A 216 -2.76 -1.52 -12.18
CA THR A 216 -3.76 -0.48 -12.42
C THR A 216 -3.34 0.46 -13.55
N ASN A 217 -2.08 0.90 -13.55
CA ASN A 217 -1.56 1.74 -14.63
C ASN A 217 -1.53 0.98 -15.96
N GLN A 218 -1.17 -0.30 -15.96
CA GLN A 218 -1.15 -1.11 -17.17
C GLN A 218 -2.55 -1.30 -17.77
N LEU A 219 -3.56 -1.57 -16.93
CA LEU A 219 -4.96 -1.65 -17.37
C LEU A 219 -5.45 -0.32 -17.96
N ARG A 220 -5.02 0.81 -17.38
CA ARG A 220 -5.30 2.15 -17.93
C ARG A 220 -4.65 2.34 -19.31
N LEU A 221 -3.37 1.98 -19.46
CA LEU A 221 -2.67 2.09 -20.75
C LEU A 221 -3.34 1.24 -21.83
N ILE A 222 -3.74 0.00 -21.50
CA ILE A 222 -4.50 -0.88 -22.41
C ILE A 222 -5.83 -0.23 -22.81
N LYS A 223 -6.56 0.36 -21.87
CA LYS A 223 -7.79 1.09 -22.17
C LYS A 223 -7.54 2.25 -23.12
N ASP A 224 -6.54 3.08 -22.85
CA ASP A 224 -6.21 4.25 -23.68
C ASP A 224 -5.83 3.80 -25.11
N GLU A 225 -5.13 2.68 -25.24
CA GLU A 225 -4.76 2.09 -26.52
C GLU A 225 -5.96 1.49 -27.28
N LEU A 226 -6.86 0.79 -26.60
CA LEU A 226 -8.13 0.34 -27.18
C LEU A 226 -8.96 1.53 -27.69
N GLN A 227 -8.94 2.67 -26.99
CA GLN A 227 -9.60 3.89 -27.44
C GLN A 227 -8.93 4.48 -28.70
N ARG A 228 -7.59 4.53 -28.73
CA ARG A 228 -6.82 4.98 -29.90
C ARG A 228 -7.14 4.15 -31.15
N LEU A 229 -7.26 2.83 -30.99
CA LEU A 229 -7.60 1.89 -32.06
C LEU A 229 -9.09 1.86 -32.41
N THR A 230 -9.94 2.65 -31.72
CA THR A 230 -11.41 2.63 -31.88
C THR A 230 -12.03 1.26 -31.58
N LEU A 231 -11.36 0.45 -30.74
CA LEU A 231 -11.85 -0.84 -30.26
C LEU A 231 -12.61 -0.73 -28.94
N TRP A 232 -12.45 0.37 -28.20
CA TRP A 232 -13.19 0.62 -26.97
C TRP A 232 -14.63 1.06 -27.25
N GLN A 233 -15.58 0.19 -26.93
CA GLN A 233 -16.99 0.39 -27.26
C GLN A 233 -17.71 1.27 -26.22
N PRO A 234 -18.67 2.13 -26.65
CA PRO A 234 -19.46 2.96 -25.73
C PRO A 234 -20.59 2.17 -25.02
N SER A 235 -20.98 1.01 -25.55
CA SER A 235 -22.05 0.17 -25.05
C SER A 235 -21.61 -1.29 -24.99
N PRO A 236 -22.08 -2.07 -24.00
CA PRO A 236 -21.75 -3.49 -23.90
C PRO A 236 -22.40 -4.30 -25.05
N PRO A 237 -21.87 -5.51 -25.35
CA PRO A 237 -22.54 -6.49 -26.19
C PRO A 237 -23.91 -6.91 -25.64
N ALA A 238 -24.65 -7.69 -26.43
CA ALA A 238 -25.92 -8.26 -26.00
C ALA A 238 -25.75 -9.11 -24.72
N ALA A 239 -26.78 -9.15 -23.86
CA ALA A 239 -26.69 -9.81 -22.57
C ALA A 239 -26.34 -11.31 -22.68
N GLU A 240 -26.78 -11.94 -23.77
CA GLU A 240 -26.51 -13.34 -24.09
C GLU A 240 -25.01 -13.62 -24.27
N ALA A 241 -24.23 -12.62 -24.69
CA ALA A 241 -22.79 -12.78 -24.87
C ALA A 241 -22.06 -13.02 -23.54
N PHE A 242 -22.59 -12.53 -22.42
CA PHE A 242 -22.02 -12.74 -21.10
C PHE A 242 -22.32 -14.13 -20.52
N LEU A 243 -23.16 -14.93 -21.19
CA LEU A 243 -23.55 -16.28 -20.74
C LEU A 243 -22.65 -17.39 -21.29
N SER A 244 -21.65 -17.06 -22.12
CA SER A 244 -20.73 -18.06 -22.66
C SER A 244 -19.96 -18.79 -21.56
N GLU A 245 -19.87 -20.12 -21.72
CA GLU A 245 -19.00 -20.98 -20.91
C GLU A 245 -17.63 -21.25 -21.56
N GLN A 246 -17.42 -20.80 -22.81
CA GLN A 246 -16.15 -20.98 -23.52
C GLN A 246 -15.04 -20.07 -22.94
N PRO A 247 -13.76 -20.51 -22.96
CA PRO A 247 -12.64 -19.65 -22.60
C PRO A 247 -12.65 -18.36 -23.43
N PHE A 248 -12.41 -17.22 -22.81
CA PHE A 248 -12.43 -15.89 -23.46
C PHE A 248 -13.74 -15.52 -24.16
N ALA A 249 -14.84 -16.25 -23.93
CA ALA A 249 -16.10 -16.05 -24.64
C ALA A 249 -15.96 -16.05 -26.17
N LEU A 250 -15.07 -16.90 -26.70
CA LEU A 250 -14.69 -16.96 -28.13
C LEU A 250 -15.85 -17.12 -29.11
N ASP A 251 -16.96 -17.68 -28.66
CA ASP A 251 -18.18 -17.93 -29.44
C ASP A 251 -19.13 -16.73 -29.49
N THR A 252 -18.96 -15.76 -28.59
CA THR A 252 -19.94 -14.71 -28.33
C THR A 252 -19.36 -13.29 -28.25
N MET A 253 -18.05 -13.14 -28.09
CA MET A 253 -17.37 -11.85 -27.99
C MET A 253 -16.13 -11.78 -28.87
N GLN A 254 -15.87 -10.59 -29.40
CA GLN A 254 -14.56 -10.25 -29.96
C GLN A 254 -13.52 -10.14 -28.82
N PRO A 255 -12.21 -10.32 -29.12
CA PRO A 255 -11.17 -10.27 -28.09
C PRO A 255 -11.16 -8.97 -27.28
N TYR A 256 -11.35 -7.83 -27.94
CA TYR A 256 -11.39 -6.52 -27.30
C TYR A 256 -12.66 -6.31 -26.46
N GLU A 257 -13.80 -6.91 -26.85
CA GLU A 257 -15.04 -6.88 -26.05
C GLU A 257 -14.86 -7.67 -24.76
N TRP A 258 -14.27 -8.86 -24.83
CA TRP A 258 -13.96 -9.66 -23.65
C TRP A 258 -12.97 -8.92 -22.72
N LEU A 259 -11.94 -8.29 -23.29
CA LEU A 259 -10.96 -7.51 -22.52
C LEU A 259 -11.63 -6.35 -21.78
N GLN A 260 -12.47 -5.57 -22.49
CA GLN A 260 -13.15 -4.40 -21.97
C GLN A 260 -14.24 -4.73 -20.94
N TRP A 261 -15.10 -5.71 -21.23
CA TRP A 261 -16.34 -5.91 -20.48
C TRP A 261 -16.27 -7.04 -19.46
N ILE A 262 -15.27 -7.92 -19.55
CA ILE A 262 -15.09 -9.02 -18.59
C ILE A 262 -13.79 -8.86 -17.83
N PHE A 263 -12.65 -8.79 -18.52
CA PHE A 263 -11.35 -8.88 -17.84
C PHE A 263 -11.00 -7.63 -17.04
N ILE A 264 -11.01 -6.44 -17.65
CA ILE A 264 -10.65 -5.18 -16.98
C ILE A 264 -11.54 -4.90 -15.74
N PRO A 265 -12.89 -4.94 -15.83
CA PRO A 265 -13.76 -4.68 -14.68
C PRO A 265 -13.54 -5.68 -13.55
N ARG A 266 -13.25 -6.93 -13.90
CA ARG A 266 -12.97 -7.98 -12.94
C ARG A 266 -11.65 -7.79 -12.20
N MET A 267 -10.59 -7.41 -12.92
CA MET A 267 -9.31 -7.07 -12.29
C MET A 267 -9.48 -5.87 -11.36
N GLN A 268 -10.22 -4.84 -11.80
CA GLN A 268 -10.52 -3.68 -10.95
C GLN A 268 -11.30 -4.08 -9.69
N ALA A 269 -12.31 -4.96 -9.81
CA ALA A 269 -13.07 -5.43 -8.66
C ALA A 269 -12.21 -6.21 -7.64
N LEU A 270 -11.24 -7.01 -8.12
CA LEU A 270 -10.29 -7.71 -7.25
C LEU A 270 -9.36 -6.72 -6.52
N ILE A 271 -8.88 -5.70 -7.24
CA ILE A 271 -8.05 -4.63 -6.68
C ILE A 271 -8.82 -3.85 -5.60
N ASP A 272 -10.06 -3.43 -5.91
CA ASP A 272 -10.91 -2.66 -5.01
C ASP A 272 -11.28 -3.45 -3.74
N ALA A 273 -11.37 -4.78 -3.86
CA ALA A 273 -11.63 -5.69 -2.74
C ALA A 273 -10.36 -6.09 -1.96
N ASN A 274 -9.17 -5.59 -2.34
CA ASN A 274 -7.87 -6.02 -1.81
C ASN A 274 -7.69 -7.55 -1.84
N ALA A 275 -8.20 -8.19 -2.90
CA ALA A 275 -8.17 -9.63 -3.07
C ALA A 275 -6.88 -10.10 -3.76
N GLU A 276 -6.52 -11.37 -3.56
CA GLU A 276 -5.37 -11.96 -4.25
C GLU A 276 -5.58 -11.92 -5.78
N LEU A 277 -4.60 -11.33 -6.48
CA LEU A 277 -4.66 -11.25 -7.95
C LEU A 277 -4.30 -12.60 -8.58
N PRO A 278 -5.08 -13.08 -9.56
CA PRO A 278 -4.76 -14.32 -10.25
C PRO A 278 -3.56 -14.15 -11.18
N LYS A 279 -2.80 -15.22 -11.37
CA LYS A 279 -1.82 -15.33 -12.47
C LYS A 279 -2.56 -15.64 -13.76
N PHE A 280 -2.18 -14.99 -14.86
CA PHE A 280 -2.80 -15.21 -16.16
C PHE A 280 -1.78 -15.06 -17.31
N ALA A 281 -2.19 -15.45 -18.52
CA ALA A 281 -1.44 -15.29 -19.74
C ALA A 281 -2.41 -14.97 -20.89
N LEU A 282 -2.56 -13.69 -21.18
CA LEU A 282 -3.45 -13.15 -22.19
C LEU A 282 -2.75 -13.00 -23.54
N HIS A 283 -1.49 -12.56 -23.57
CA HIS A 283 -0.77 -12.23 -24.79
C HIS A 283 -0.86 -13.32 -25.87
N PRO A 284 -0.64 -14.63 -25.58
CA PRO A 284 -0.70 -15.66 -26.62
C PRO A 284 -2.08 -15.78 -27.28
N TYR A 285 -3.15 -15.48 -26.55
CA TYR A 285 -4.50 -15.49 -27.10
C TYR A 285 -4.71 -14.28 -28.01
N PHE A 286 -4.38 -13.07 -27.54
CA PHE A 286 -4.59 -11.84 -28.32
C PHE A 286 -3.71 -11.78 -29.57
N GLU A 287 -2.48 -12.30 -29.50
CA GLU A 287 -1.57 -12.41 -30.66
C GLU A 287 -2.20 -13.25 -31.77
N GLU A 288 -2.75 -14.42 -31.44
CA GLU A 288 -3.40 -15.28 -32.45
C GLU A 288 -4.72 -14.67 -32.94
N ALA A 289 -5.51 -14.05 -32.05
CA ALA A 289 -6.81 -13.48 -32.42
C ALA A 289 -6.70 -12.25 -33.35
N PHE A 290 -5.62 -11.47 -33.25
CA PHE A 290 -5.40 -10.31 -34.11
C PHE A 290 -4.55 -10.60 -35.35
N LYS A 291 -3.96 -11.78 -35.48
CA LYS A 291 -3.05 -12.16 -36.57
C LYS A 291 -3.58 -11.99 -37.98
N GLN A 292 -4.90 -12.07 -38.16
CA GLN A 292 -5.58 -11.95 -39.45
C GLN A 292 -6.22 -10.58 -39.69
N GLN A 293 -6.06 -9.63 -38.76
CA GLN A 293 -6.60 -8.29 -38.92
C GLN A 293 -5.61 -7.38 -39.64
N GLU A 294 -6.11 -6.49 -40.49
CA GLU A 294 -5.29 -5.46 -41.17
C GLU A 294 -4.93 -4.28 -40.25
N MET A 295 -5.42 -4.28 -39.00
CA MET A 295 -5.16 -3.24 -38.01
C MET A 295 -3.79 -3.43 -37.36
N ASP A 296 -3.03 -2.35 -37.23
CA ASP A 296 -1.80 -2.32 -36.44
C ASP A 296 -2.14 -2.34 -34.94
N VAL A 297 -1.86 -3.46 -34.29
CA VAL A 297 -2.12 -3.72 -32.86
C VAL A 297 -0.84 -3.98 -32.08
N ASP A 298 0.34 -3.69 -32.63
CA ASP A 298 1.62 -4.06 -32.03
C ASP A 298 1.80 -3.46 -30.63
N ASP A 299 1.43 -2.19 -30.45
CA ASP A 299 1.46 -1.51 -29.16
C ASP A 299 0.48 -2.12 -28.15
N LEU A 300 -0.73 -2.51 -28.59
CA LEU A 300 -1.71 -3.19 -27.74
C LEU A 300 -1.18 -4.55 -27.28
N LEU A 301 -0.61 -5.34 -28.20
CA LEU A 301 -0.01 -6.64 -27.87
C LEU A 301 1.14 -6.48 -26.88
N LYS A 302 2.00 -5.47 -27.08
CA LYS A 302 3.07 -5.15 -26.13
C LYS A 302 2.52 -4.83 -24.73
N LEU A 303 1.50 -3.98 -24.64
CA LEU A 303 0.88 -3.63 -23.35
C LEU A 303 0.26 -4.86 -22.66
N ILE A 304 -0.38 -5.76 -23.42
CA ILE A 304 -0.94 -7.01 -22.89
C ILE A 304 0.18 -7.95 -22.41
N LYS A 305 1.31 -8.01 -23.12
CA LYS A 305 2.47 -8.80 -22.69
C LYS A 305 3.04 -8.31 -21.36
N GLU A 306 3.23 -7.01 -21.22
CA GLU A 306 3.70 -6.39 -19.98
C GLU A 306 2.72 -6.66 -18.82
N LEU A 307 1.41 -6.70 -19.09
CA LEU A 307 0.40 -7.08 -18.11
C LEU A 307 0.55 -8.54 -17.62
N ASP A 308 0.83 -9.48 -18.53
CA ASP A 308 1.10 -10.88 -18.17
C ASP A 308 2.33 -11.01 -17.27
N GLU A 309 3.39 -10.26 -17.58
CA GLU A 309 4.63 -10.21 -16.79
C GLU A 309 4.35 -9.68 -15.38
N LEU A 310 3.52 -8.63 -15.24
CA LEU A 310 3.10 -8.10 -13.93
C LEU A 310 2.29 -9.12 -13.12
N SER A 311 1.52 -10.01 -13.76
CA SER A 311 0.73 -11.04 -13.07
C SER A 311 1.61 -12.17 -12.50
N THR A 312 2.79 -12.40 -13.09
CA THR A 312 3.65 -13.55 -12.79
C THR A 312 4.85 -13.18 -11.92
N ASN A 313 5.37 -11.95 -12.06
CA ASN A 313 6.52 -11.46 -11.31
C ASN A 313 6.14 -11.01 -9.90
N GLN A 314 6.08 -11.96 -8.96
CA GLN A 314 6.16 -11.70 -7.52
C GLN A 314 7.61 -11.48 -7.05
N ARG A 315 8.61 -11.60 -7.93
CA ARG A 315 10.02 -11.34 -7.62
C ARG A 315 10.45 -9.97 -8.12
N MET A 316 10.35 -8.99 -7.25
CA MET A 316 11.36 -7.92 -7.23
C MET A 316 12.03 -8.04 -5.86
N ASP A 317 13.07 -8.87 -5.79
CA ASP A 317 14.01 -8.88 -4.68
C ASP A 317 14.89 -7.63 -4.76
N ASP A 318 14.93 -6.86 -3.67
CA ASP A 318 16.12 -6.42 -2.91
C ASP A 318 15.73 -5.37 -1.85
#